data_AF-A0A2D5RTN1-F1
#
_entry.id   AF-A0A2D5RTN1-F1
#
_cell.length_a   1.000
_cell.length_b   1.000
_cell.length_c   1.000
_cell.angle_alpha   90.00
_cell.angle_beta   90.00
_cell.angle_gamma   90.00
#
_symmetry.space_group_name_H-M   'P 1'
#
loop_
_entity.id
_entity.type
_entity.pdbx_description
1 polymer ?
#
loop_
_entity_poly.entity_id
_entity_poly.type
_entity_poly.pdbx_seq_one_letter_code
_entity_poly.pdbx_strand_id
1 'polypeptide(L)' 'MELLSAGVDTTVIAMWLGHESTQTTQRYLHAHMALKEAALAKVAPFNKHSDLHYKPSDKLLNFLTSL' A
#
# COMPACT_ATOMS: atom_id res chain seq x y z
N MET A 1 4.88 -2.02 6.69
CA MET A 1 5.54 -1.34 7.83
C MET A 1 4.67 -1.68 9.03
N GLU A 2 5.17 -2.47 9.98
CA GLU A 2 4.36 -3.12 11.03
C GLU A 2 3.50 -2.14 11.83
N LEU A 3 4.01 -0.94 12.14
CA LEU A 3 3.27 0.08 12.88
C LEU A 3 2.01 0.55 12.12
N LEU A 4 2.16 0.81 10.82
CA LEU A 4 1.03 1.23 9.98
C LEU A 4 0.04 0.07 9.79
N SER A 5 0.53 -1.16 9.66
CA SER A 5 -0.30 -2.37 9.60
C SER A 5 -1.10 -2.60 10.89
N ALA A 6 -0.52 -2.27 12.04
CA ALA A 6 -1.16 -2.34 13.35
C ALA A 6 -2.14 -1.18 13.63
N GLY A 7 -2.35 -0.28 12.67
CA GLY A 7 -3.29 0.84 12.78
C GLY A 7 -2.72 2.08 13.47
N VAL A 8 -1.40 2.17 13.66
CA VAL A 8 -0.76 3.38 14.21
C VAL A 8 -0.77 4.48 13.15
N ASP A 9 -1.27 5.65 13.53
CA ASP A 9 -1.36 6.80 12.62
C ASP A 9 0.03 7.36 12.22
N THR A 10 0.11 7.91 11.01
CA THR A 10 1.36 8.45 10.46
C THR A 10 1.93 9.65 11.23
N THR A 11 1.08 10.40 11.96
CA THR A 11 1.51 11.45 12.88
C THR A 11 2.23 10.88 14.10
N VAL A 12 1.73 9.76 14.64
CA VAL A 12 2.34 9.06 15.79
C VAL A 12 3.66 8.42 15.38
N ILE A 13 3.71 7.82 14.19
CA ILE A 13 4.96 7.27 13.63
C ILE A 13 5.99 8.39 13.43
N ALA A 14 5.58 9.55 12.91
CA ALA A 14 6.47 10.70 12.74
C ALA A 14 7.03 11.17 14.09
N MET A 15 6.17 11.30 15.10
CA MET A 15 6.56 11.70 16.45
C MET A 15 7.55 10.72 17.09
N TRP A 16 7.30 9.40 17.00
CA TRP A 16 8.21 8.38 17.56
C TRP A 16 9.57 8.31 16.86
N LEU A 17 9.62 8.62 15.56
CA LEU A 17 10.85 8.67 14.79
C LEU A 17 11.56 10.03 14.88
N GLY A 18 11.03 10.99 15.64
CA GLY A 18 11.61 12.33 15.79
C GLY A 18 11.53 13.18 14.53
N HIS A 19 10.59 12.86 13.63
CA HIS A 19 10.37 13.65 12.43
C HIS A 19 9.61 14.94 12.77
N GLU A 20 10.18 16.08 12.38
CA GLU A 20 9.57 17.41 12.54
C GLU A 20 8.26 17.56 11.74
N SER A 21 8.11 16.78 10.67
CA SER A 21 6.96 16.80 9.78
C SER A 21 6.51 15.39 9.41
N THR A 22 5.20 15.23 9.19
CA THR A 22 4.59 13.97 8.70
C THR A 22 4.86 13.72 7.21
N GLN A 23 5.40 14.70 6.49
CA GLN A 23 5.70 14.58 5.07
C GLN A 23 6.67 13.42 4.79
N THR A 24 7.61 13.16 5.71
CA THR A 24 8.59 12.07 5.57
C THR A 24 7.99 10.69 5.84
N THR A 25 6.90 10.59 6.61
CA THR A 25 6.17 9.32 6.86
C THR A 25 5.10 9.03 5.81
N GLN A 26 4.77 10.01 4.97
CA GLN A 26 3.81 9.88 3.86
C GLN A 26 4.20 8.78 2.85
N ARG A 27 5.51 8.51 2.71
CA ARG A 27 6.02 7.38 1.91
C ARG A 27 5.47 6.02 2.39
N TYR A 28 5.28 5.84 3.69
CA TYR A 28 4.75 4.59 4.24
C TYR A 28 3.30 4.36 3.82
N LEU A 29 2.51 5.43 3.71
CA LEU A 29 1.13 5.36 3.21
C LEU A 29 1.10 4.91 1.75
N HIS A 30 2.00 5.45 0.92
CA HIS A 30 2.09 5.07 -0.49
C HIS A 30 2.59 3.63 -0.68
N ALA A 31 3.45 3.12 0.20
CA ALA A 31 3.93 1.74 0.13
C ALA A 31 2.92 0.71 0.65
N HIS A 32 1.88 1.13 1.39
CA HIS A 32 0.94 0.23 2.05
C HIS A 32 -0.25 -0.16 1.16
N MET A 33 -0.10 -1.24 0.39
CA MET A 33 -1.12 -1.69 -0.57
C MET A 33 -2.48 -2.00 0.07
N ALA A 34 -2.50 -2.71 1.21
CA ALA A 34 -3.75 -3.07 1.89
C ALA A 34 -4.59 -1.85 2.32
N LEU A 35 -3.95 -0.71 2.58
CA LEU A 35 -4.66 0.52 2.95
C LEU A 35 -5.33 1.15 1.73
N LYS A 36 -4.66 1.09 0.56
CA LYS A 36 -5.24 1.53 -0.72
C LYS A 36 -6.41 0.62 -1.13
N GLU A 37 -6.28 -0.69 -0.96
CA GLU A 37 -7.35 -1.66 -1.22
C GLU A 37 -8.57 -1.43 -0.32
N ALA A 38 -8.35 -1.23 0.99
CA ALA A 38 -9.43 -0.91 1.93
C ALA A 38 -10.12 0.42 1.59
N ALA A 39 -9.38 1.41 1.08
CA ALA A 39 -9.96 2.65 0.59
C ALA A 39 -10.77 2.43 -0.70
N LEU A 40 -10.23 1.67 -1.66
CA LEU A 40 -10.91 1.33 -2.91
C LEU A 40 -12.21 0.54 -2.68
N ALA A 41 -12.23 -0.38 -1.71
CA ALA A 41 -13.42 -1.15 -1.36
C ALA A 41 -14.60 -0.30 -0.84
N LYS A 42 -14.33 0.93 -0.36
CA LYS A 42 -15.36 1.86 0.12
C LYS A 42 -15.95 2.73 -1.01
N VAL A 43 -15.36 2.70 -2.20
CA VAL A 43 -15.77 3.50 -3.35
C VAL A 43 -16.59 2.64 -4.31
N ALA A 44 -17.65 3.21 -4.90
CA ALA A 44 -18.41 2.52 -5.93
C ALA A 44 -17.49 2.18 -7.13
N PRO A 45 -17.58 0.97 -7.71
CA PRO A 45 -16.69 0.54 -8.78
C PRO A 45 -16.77 1.50 -9.96
N PHE A 46 -15.66 2.17 -10.25
CA PHE A 46 -15.56 3.11 -11.35
C PHE A 46 -15.39 2.32 -12.66
N ASN A 47 -16.50 2.09 -13.35
CA ASN A 47 -16.59 1.63 -14.73
C ASN A 47 -16.02 0.21 -15.02
N LYS A 48 -16.91 -0.80 -15.12
CA LYS A 48 -16.89 -2.09 -15.86
C LYS A 48 -15.59 -2.87 -16.16
N HIS A 49 -14.42 -2.54 -15.64
CA HIS A 49 -13.21 -3.36 -15.72
C HIS A 49 -13.16 -4.24 -14.48
N SER A 50 -13.68 -5.45 -14.62
CA SER A 50 -13.83 -6.46 -13.56
C SER A 50 -12.50 -7.04 -13.04
N ASP A 51 -11.35 -6.55 -13.50
CA ASP A 51 -10.04 -6.99 -13.03
C ASP A 51 -9.23 -5.77 -12.55
N LEU A 52 -9.51 -5.34 -11.32
CA LEU A 52 -8.83 -4.22 -10.64
C LEU A 52 -7.41 -4.60 -10.17
N HIS A 53 -7.06 -5.89 -10.21
CA HIS A 53 -5.77 -6.39 -9.74
C HIS A 53 -4.93 -6.88 -10.91
N TYR A 54 -3.66 -6.46 -10.91
CA TYR A 54 -2.68 -6.96 -11.86
C TYR A 54 -2.45 -8.46 -11.65
N LYS A 55 -2.64 -9.25 -12.72
CA LYS A 55 -2.26 -10.66 -12.75
C LYS A 55 -0.97 -10.80 -13.56
N PRO A 56 0.16 -11.18 -12.94
CA PRO A 56 1.39 -11.42 -13.67
C PRO A 56 1.22 -12.60 -14.62
N SER A 57 1.90 -12.56 -15.76
CA SER A 57 1.93 -13.70 -16.70
C SER A 57 2.88 -14.78 -16.22
N ASP A 58 2.64 -16.02 -16.65
CA ASP A 58 3.49 -17.17 -16.32
C ASP A 58 4.96 -16.94 -16.70
N LYS A 59 5.20 -16.23 -17.80
CA LYS A 59 6.57 -15.85 -18.22
C LYS A 59 7.29 -15.00 -17.18
N LEU A 60 6.59 -14.02 -16.59
CA LEU A 60 7.16 -13.16 -15.56
C LEU A 60 7.38 -13.93 -14.26
N LEU A 61 6.42 -14.76 -13.86
CA LEU A 61 6.54 -15.60 -12.66
C LEU A 61 7.73 -16.56 -12.78
N ASN A 62 7.86 -17.25 -13.92
CA ASN A 62 8.95 -18.19 -14.19
C ASN A 62 10.32 -17.51 -14.14
N PHE A 63 10.44 -16.30 -14.69
CA PHE A 63 11.67 -15.51 -14.60
C PHE A 63 12.03 -15.18 -13.14
N LEU A 64 11.07 -14.68 -12.36
CA LEU A 64 11.31 -14.30 -10.96
C LEU A 64 11.68 -15.48 -10.08
N THR A 65 11.12 -16.67 -10.32
CA THR A 65 11.49 -17.91 -9.60
C THR A 65 12.87 -18.45 -9.97
N SER A 66 13.48 -17.96 -11.05
CA SER A 66 14.80 -18.39 -11.52
C SER A 66 15.96 -17.53 -11.03
N LEU A 67 15.66 -16.45 -10.29
CA LEU A 67 16.62 -15.58 -9.60
C LEU A 67 16.89 -16.07 -8.18
#